data_AF-A0A1M7R8L7-F1
#
_entry.id   AF-A0A1M7R8L7-F1
#
_cell.length_a   1.000
_cell.length_b   1.000
_cell.length_c   1.000
_cell.angle_alpha   90.00
_cell.angle_beta   90.00
_cell.angle_gamma   90.00
#
_symmetry.space_group_name_H-M   'P 1'
#
loop_
_entity.id
_entity.type
_entity.pdbx_description
1 polymer ?
#
loop_
_entity_poly.entity_id
_entity_poly.type
_entity_poly.pdbx_seq_one_letter_code
_entity_poly.pdbx_strand_id
1 'polypeptide(L)'
;MRYPLLLLAMLLTACGTSPRLDRQFGDSLRLMRAQQTINPQAGQDRRPVNGLDAPAAAAAYQNYQQSFINREDQGNGFTIGVGSKR
;
A
#
# COMPACT_ATOMS: atom_id res chain seq x y z
N MET A 1 -40.36 -29.14 2.39
CA MET A 1 -39.30 -29.03 1.36
C MET A 1 -39.31 -27.73 0.54
N ARG A 2 -40.38 -26.91 0.51
CA ARG A 2 -40.42 -25.64 -0.25
C ARG A 2 -39.68 -24.45 0.41
N TYR A 3 -39.67 -24.39 1.74
CA TYR A 3 -39.00 -23.33 2.50
C TYR A 3 -37.48 -23.23 2.33
N PRO A 4 -36.69 -24.33 2.35
CA PRO A 4 -35.24 -24.23 2.17
C PRO A 4 -34.84 -23.75 0.78
N LEU A 5 -35.64 -24.04 -0.25
CA LEU A 5 -35.40 -23.58 -1.63
C LEU A 5 -35.57 -22.07 -1.79
N LEU A 6 -36.57 -21.50 -1.11
CA LEU A 6 -36.80 -20.04 -1.07
C LEU A 6 -35.69 -19.31 -0.31
N LEU A 7 -35.23 -19.87 0.81
CA LEU A 7 -34.12 -19.33 1.59
C LEU A 7 -32.81 -19.34 0.79
N LEU A 8 -32.53 -20.45 0.09
CA LEU A 8 -31.39 -20.56 -0.82
C LEU A 8 -31.48 -19.54 -1.97
N ALA A 9 -32.64 -19.39 -2.59
CA ALA A 9 -32.85 -18.40 -3.66
C ALA A 9 -32.61 -16.96 -3.18
N MET A 10 -32.99 -16.63 -1.94
CA MET A 10 -32.78 -15.30 -1.35
C MET A 10 -31.31 -15.04 -1.00
N LEU A 11 -30.53 -16.08 -0.66
CA LEU A 11 -29.08 -15.97 -0.44
C LEU A 11 -28.31 -15.72 -1.75
N LEU A 12 -28.83 -16.17 -2.89
CA LEU A 12 -28.21 -15.97 -4.21
C LEU A 12 -28.46 -14.57 -4.81
N THR A 13 -29.38 -13.75 -4.26
CA THR A 13 -29.63 -12.38 -4.75
C THR A 13 -28.64 -11.35 -4.21
N ALA A 14 -27.60 -11.77 -3.48
CA ALA A 14 -26.55 -10.89 -2.97
C ALA A 14 -25.65 -10.26 -4.05
N CYS A 15 -25.84 -10.63 -5.32
CA CYS A 15 -25.18 -9.97 -6.46
C CYS A 15 -25.85 -8.61 -6.72
N GLY A 16 -25.48 -7.60 -5.93
CA GLY A 16 -25.93 -6.23 -6.09
C GLY A 16 -25.01 -5.45 -7.02
N THR A 17 -25.57 -4.74 -8.00
CA THR A 17 -24.84 -3.66 -8.67
C THR A 17 -24.59 -2.53 -7.67
N SER A 18 -23.47 -1.83 -7.78
CA SER A 18 -23.13 -0.72 -6.89
C SER A 18 -23.19 0.61 -7.63
N PRO A 19 -24.34 1.00 -8.22
CA PRO A 19 -24.40 2.03 -9.25
C PRO A 19 -23.97 3.42 -8.78
N ARG A 20 -24.04 3.71 -7.47
CA ARG A 20 -23.48 4.94 -6.88
C ARG A 20 -21.96 4.87 -6.73
N LEU A 21 -21.46 3.76 -6.21
CA LEU A 21 -20.03 3.49 -6.09
C LEU A 21 -19.38 3.48 -7.48
N ASP A 22 -19.95 2.77 -8.44
CA ASP A 22 -19.41 2.61 -9.79
C ASP A 22 -19.32 3.96 -10.51
N ARG A 23 -20.31 4.83 -10.31
CA ARG A 23 -20.30 6.21 -10.84
C ARG A 23 -19.23 7.09 -10.21
N GLN A 24 -18.93 6.91 -8.92
CA GLN A 24 -18.01 7.77 -8.16
C GLN A 24 -16.61 7.17 -7.95
N PHE A 25 -16.39 5.93 -8.37
CA PHE A 25 -15.17 5.18 -8.10
C PHE A 25 -13.93 5.94 -8.57
N GLY A 26 -13.96 6.46 -9.80
CA GLY A 26 -12.87 7.26 -10.35
C GLY A 26 -12.56 8.51 -9.54
N ASP A 27 -13.57 9.20 -9.01
CA ASP A 27 -13.38 10.39 -8.17
C ASP A 27 -12.78 10.03 -6.81
N SER A 28 -13.26 8.94 -6.20
CA SER A 28 -12.72 8.47 -4.91
C SER A 28 -11.23 8.09 -5.01
N LEU A 29 -10.82 7.43 -6.11
CA LEU A 29 -9.42 7.10 -6.34
C LEU A 29 -8.56 8.34 -6.61
N ARG A 30 -9.08 9.31 -7.39
CA ARG A 30 -8.36 10.58 -7.63
C ARG A 30 -8.17 11.35 -6.33
N LEU A 31 -9.20 11.38 -5.47
CA LEU A 31 -9.13 12.01 -4.15
C LEU A 31 -8.10 11.33 -3.26
N MET A 32 -8.14 10.00 -3.15
CA MET A 32 -7.16 9.24 -2.35
C MET A 32 -5.74 9.48 -2.85
N ARG A 33 -5.51 9.43 -4.16
CA ARG A 33 -4.21 9.73 -4.75
C ARG A 33 -3.76 11.15 -4.38
N ALA A 34 -4.64 12.15 -4.52
CA ALA A 34 -4.31 13.53 -4.18
C ALA A 34 -3.92 13.68 -2.70
N GLN A 35 -4.60 12.98 -1.78
CA GLN A 35 -4.28 12.96 -0.35
C GLN A 35 -2.95 12.26 -0.04
N GLN A 36 -2.55 11.27 -0.84
CA GLN A 36 -1.28 10.55 -0.69
C GLN A 36 -0.11 11.20 -1.45
N THR A 37 -0.40 12.16 -2.33
CA THR A 37 0.63 12.83 -3.13
C THR A 37 1.29 13.93 -2.31
N ILE A 38 2.51 13.68 -1.84
CA ILE A 38 3.29 14.62 -1.02
C ILE A 38 3.56 15.94 -1.74
N ASN A 39 3.86 15.90 -3.05
CA ASN A 39 4.12 17.09 -3.85
C ASN A 39 3.49 16.99 -5.24
N PRO A 40 2.28 17.55 -5.46
CA PRO A 40 1.59 17.49 -6.74
C PRO A 40 2.24 18.33 -7.85
N GLN A 41 3.10 19.29 -7.50
CA GLN A 41 3.79 20.18 -8.47
C GLN A 41 5.23 19.74 -8.76
N ALA A 42 5.65 18.55 -8.29
CA ALA A 42 7.04 18.08 -8.41
C ALA A 42 7.57 18.08 -9.86
N GLY A 43 6.73 17.80 -10.86
CA GLY A 43 7.13 17.80 -12.27
C GLY A 43 7.38 19.19 -12.87
N GLN A 44 6.92 20.26 -12.22
CA GLN A 44 7.17 21.64 -12.65
C GLN A 44 8.40 22.24 -11.97
N ASP A 45 8.90 21.58 -10.92
CA ASP A 45 10.07 22.00 -10.19
C ASP A 45 11.34 21.71 -11.01
N ARG A 46 12.03 22.77 -11.42
CA ARG A 46 13.30 22.69 -12.17
C ARG A 46 14.52 22.67 -11.25
N ARG A 47 14.32 22.71 -9.93
CA ARG A 47 15.44 22.62 -8.99
C ARG A 47 16.12 21.26 -9.20
N PRO A 48 17.46 21.22 -9.24
CA PRO A 48 18.16 19.94 -9.25
C PRO A 48 17.75 19.15 -8.01
N VAL A 49 17.43 17.87 -8.19
CA VAL A 49 17.18 16.97 -7.07
C VAL A 49 18.48 16.92 -6.28
N ASN A 50 18.46 17.39 -5.03
CA ASN A 50 19.57 17.20 -4.11
C ASN A 50 19.62 15.70 -3.83
N GLY A 51 20.46 14.98 -4.58
CA GLY A 51 20.72 13.56 -4.38
C GLY A 51 21.43 13.30 -3.05
N LEU A 52 21.95 12.09 -2.89
CA LEU A 52 22.85 11.77 -1.79
C LEU A 52 24.14 12.58 -1.93
N ASP A 53 24.67 13.12 -0.83
CA ASP A 53 26.02 13.65 -0.81
C ASP A 53 27.03 12.54 -1.12
N ALA A 54 28.18 12.91 -1.70
CA ALA A 54 29.15 11.92 -2.18
C ALA A 54 29.62 10.93 -1.07
N PRO A 55 29.89 11.36 0.18
CA PRO A 55 30.18 10.45 1.27
C PRO A 55 29.03 9.49 1.58
N ALA A 56 27.79 9.99 1.72
CA ALA A 56 26.64 9.12 1.98
C ALA A 56 26.38 8.13 0.85
N ALA A 57 26.54 8.55 -0.41
CA ALA A 57 26.41 7.68 -1.58
C ALA A 57 27.46 6.55 -1.57
N ALA A 58 28.72 6.89 -1.25
CA ALA A 58 29.79 5.90 -1.13
C ALA A 58 29.54 4.90 0.01
N ALA A 59 29.13 5.40 1.19
CA ALA A 59 28.80 4.55 2.33
C ALA A 59 27.61 3.64 2.04
N ALA A 60 26.56 4.14 1.39
CA ALA A 60 25.39 3.33 0.99
C ALA A 60 25.80 2.20 0.04
N TYR A 61 26.66 2.50 -0.94
CA TYR A 61 27.18 1.49 -1.86
C TYR A 61 28.06 0.45 -1.17
N GLN A 62 28.94 0.87 -0.26
CA GLN A 62 29.75 -0.03 0.55
C GLN A 62 28.91 -0.95 1.43
N ASN A 63 27.89 -0.40 2.13
CA ASN A 63 26.98 -1.17 2.95
C ASN A 63 26.18 -2.19 2.11
N TYR A 64 25.75 -1.79 0.90
CA TYR A 64 25.09 -2.70 -0.03
C TYR A 64 26.01 -3.86 -0.42
N GLN A 65 27.26 -3.59 -0.80
CA GLN A 65 28.24 -4.65 -1.10
C GLN A 65 28.50 -5.55 0.11
N GLN A 66 28.67 -4.94 1.29
CA GLN A 66 28.94 -5.68 2.52
C GLN A 66 27.77 -6.59 2.91
N SER A 67 26.53 -6.23 2.61
CA SER A 67 25.35 -7.07 2.89
C SER A 67 25.38 -8.44 2.20
N PHE A 68 26.11 -8.56 1.09
CA PHE A 68 26.30 -9.85 0.40
C PHE A 68 27.45 -10.69 0.98
N ILE A 69 28.38 -10.05 1.68
CA ILE A 69 29.56 -10.70 2.29
C ILE A 69 29.23 -11.09 3.74
N ASN A 70 28.71 -10.13 4.50
CA ASN A 70 28.15 -10.30 5.82
C ASN A 70 26.64 -10.45 5.67
N ARG A 71 26.17 -11.69 5.51
CA ARG A 71 24.77 -11.99 5.85
C ARG A 71 24.63 -11.77 7.35
N GLU A 72 24.15 -10.59 7.73
CA GLU A 72 23.53 -10.45 9.05
C GLU A 72 22.42 -11.48 9.10
N ASP A 73 22.54 -12.42 10.04
CA ASP A 73 21.47 -13.36 10.33
C ASP A 73 20.26 -12.47 10.67
N GLN A 74 19.27 -12.42 9.78
CA GLN A 74 18.09 -11.58 9.94
C GLN A 74 17.29 -12.17 11.09
N GLY A 75 17.75 -11.91 12.32
CA GLY A 75 17.07 -12.28 13.54
C GLY A 75 15.69 -11.66 13.46
N ASN A 76 14.67 -12.52 13.43
CA ASN A 76 13.26 -12.20 13.28
C ASN A 76 12.86 -10.97 14.09
N GLY A 77 12.91 -9.81 13.45
CA GLY A 77 12.74 -8.50 14.08
C GLY A 77 11.48 -7.78 13.58
N PHE A 78 10.42 -8.52 13.26
CA PHE A 78 9.09 -7.94 13.09
C PHE A 78 8.09 -8.66 13.98
N THR A 79 8.14 -8.37 15.27
CA THR A 79 7.08 -8.72 16.21
C THR A 79 5.98 -7.66 16.12
N ILE A 80 4.98 -7.91 15.26
CA ILE A 80 3.72 -7.17 15.36
C ILE A 80 3.06 -7.58 16.68
N GLY A 81 3.20 -6.73 17.69
CA GLY A 81 2.46 -6.86 18.94
C GLY A 81 0.99 -6.56 18.71
N VAL A 82 0.21 -7.49 18.17
CA VAL A 82 -1.25 -7.46 18.31
C VAL A 82 -1.57 -7.82 19.75
N GLY A 83 -1.72 -6.79 20.59
CA GLY A 83 -2.17 -6.94 21.95
C GLY A 83 -3.55 -7.60 21.98
N SER A 84 -3.58 -8.87 22.37
CA SER A 84 -4.79 -9.52 22.85
C SER A 84 -5.24 -8.79 24.11
N LYS A 85 -6.25 -7.93 24.00
CA LYS A 85 -6.98 -7.40 25.15
C LYS A 85 -8.48 -7.51 24.88
N ARG A 86 -8.98 -8.65 25.34
CA ARG A 86 -10.32 -8.93 25.88
C ARG A 86 -11.53 -8.69 24.97
#